data_AF-A0A2S7D4H1-F1
#
_entry.id   AF-A0A2S7D4H1-F1
#
_cell.length_a   1.000
_cell.length_b   1.000
_cell.length_c   1.000
_cell.angle_alpha   90.00
_cell.angle_beta   90.00
_cell.angle_gamma   90.00
#
_symmetry.space_group_name_H-M   'P 1'
#
loop_
_entity.id
_entity.type
_entity.pdbx_description
1 polymer ?
#
loop_
_entity_poly.entity_id
_entity_poly.type
_entity_poly.pdbx_seq_one_letter_code
_entity_poly.pdbx_strand_id
1 'polypeptide(L)'
;MYGESRELIECGLSPSMRILLGTVSAIFGAGMLAMAPTSSAPLGFYAFGVFCLLITAACLLTGRAQGAVGKVLGLALFASSSWYLIDQVMSGPLLSGSRSDPSIVNAAMLMMFVGLPGLAFAVRRKRSGHASEP
;
A
#
# COMPACT_ATOMS: atom_id res chain seq x y z
N MET A 1 9.64 -21.10 -17.79
CA MET A 1 8.54 -20.19 -17.37
C MET A 1 8.66 -19.67 -15.93
N TYR A 2 9.02 -20.44 -14.91
CA TYR A 2 9.17 -19.91 -13.54
C TYR A 2 10.40 -19.01 -13.29
N GLY A 3 11.48 -19.16 -14.07
CA GLY A 3 12.72 -18.38 -13.92
C GLY A 3 12.58 -16.94 -14.40
N GLU A 4 11.99 -16.75 -15.58
CA GLU A 4 11.79 -15.44 -16.21
C GLU A 4 10.85 -14.53 -15.37
N SER A 5 9.79 -15.09 -14.79
CA SER A 5 8.91 -14.36 -13.88
C SER A 5 9.61 -13.98 -12.57
N ARG A 6 10.56 -14.78 -12.08
CA ARG A 6 11.37 -14.42 -10.90
C ARG A 6 12.32 -13.27 -11.22
N GLU A 7 12.93 -13.28 -12.40
CA GLU A 7 13.82 -12.21 -12.86
C GLU A 7 13.07 -10.88 -12.99
N LEU A 8 11.85 -10.89 -13.56
CA LEU A 8 11.00 -9.70 -13.67
C LEU A 8 10.50 -9.21 -12.30
N ILE A 9 10.21 -10.12 -11.36
CA ILE A 9 9.84 -9.75 -9.98
C ILE A 9 11.04 -9.19 -9.21
N GLU A 10 12.23 -9.73 -9.41
CA GLU A 10 13.47 -9.25 -8.79
C GLU A 10 13.95 -7.92 -9.40
N CYS A 11 13.70 -7.70 -10.69
CA CYS A 11 14.04 -6.46 -11.38
C CYS A 11 13.22 -5.25 -10.85
N GLY A 12 12.07 -5.52 -10.23
CA GLY A 12 11.20 -4.51 -9.64
C GLY A 12 10.66 -3.50 -10.66
N LEU A 13 10.02 -2.45 -10.16
CA LEU A 13 9.56 -1.33 -10.99
C LEU A 13 10.74 -0.63 -11.68
N SER A 14 10.63 -0.42 -13.00
CA SER A 14 11.62 0.32 -13.77
C SER A 14 11.84 1.73 -13.19
N PRO A 15 13.06 2.30 -13.30
CA PRO A 15 13.36 3.61 -12.73
C PRO A 15 12.40 4.71 -13.20
N SER A 16 12.06 4.72 -14.48
CA SER A 16 11.12 5.68 -15.07
C SER A 16 9.71 5.56 -14.49
N MET A 17 9.24 4.33 -14.25
CA MET A 17 7.93 4.08 -13.66
C MET A 17 7.88 4.49 -12.19
N ARG A 18 8.99 4.32 -11.44
CA ARG A 18 9.10 4.82 -10.06
C ARG A 18 8.98 6.34 -10.00
N ILE A 19 9.65 7.04 -10.90
CA ILE A 19 9.56 8.51 -10.96
C ILE A 19 8.12 8.93 -11.28
N LEU A 20 7.49 8.31 -12.28
CA LEU A 20 6.10 8.61 -12.65
C LEU A 20 5.12 8.35 -11.50
N LEU A 21 5.18 7.19 -10.86
CA LEU A 21 4.33 6.86 -9.72
C LEU A 21 4.59 7.80 -8.54
N GLY A 22 5.86 8.12 -8.29
CA GLY A 22 6.27 9.00 -7.21
C GLY A 22 5.77 10.43 -7.41
N THR A 23 5.86 10.98 -8.62
CA THR A 23 5.39 12.33 -8.93
C THR A 23 3.87 12.43 -8.90
N VAL A 24 3.16 11.49 -9.52
CA VAL A 24 1.69 11.47 -9.49
C VAL A 24 1.21 11.35 -8.04
N SER A 25 1.79 10.44 -7.25
CA SER A 25 1.43 10.30 -5.83
C SER A 25 1.76 11.56 -5.03
N ALA A 26 2.84 12.28 -5.35
CA ALA A 26 3.21 13.52 -4.66
C ALA A 26 2.18 14.62 -4.90
N ILE A 27 1.72 14.77 -6.16
CA ILE A 27 0.70 15.75 -6.53
C ILE A 27 -0.62 15.45 -5.81
N PHE A 28 -1.06 14.19 -5.81
CA PHE A 28 -2.27 13.77 -5.10
C PHE A 28 -2.14 13.98 -3.59
N GLY A 29 -1.01 13.60 -3.00
CA GLY A 29 -0.75 13.78 -1.57
C GLY A 29 -0.80 15.25 -1.15
N ALA A 30 -0.09 16.11 -1.88
CA ALA A 30 -0.09 17.55 -1.63
C ALA A 30 -1.49 18.17 -1.81
N GLY A 31 -2.21 17.79 -2.87
CA GLY A 31 -3.58 18.25 -3.12
C GLY A 31 -4.54 17.85 -1.99
N MET A 32 -4.45 16.61 -1.51
CA MET A 32 -5.30 16.13 -0.42
C MET A 32 -4.98 16.81 0.91
N LEU A 33 -3.71 17.09 1.21
CA LEU A 33 -3.32 17.86 2.40
C LEU A 33 -3.82 19.31 2.34
N ALA A 34 -3.76 19.93 1.16
CA ALA A 34 -4.24 21.30 0.96
C ALA A 34 -5.77 21.41 1.09
N MET A 35 -6.51 20.38 0.67
CA MET A 35 -7.97 20.32 0.75
C MET A 35 -8.51 19.76 2.07
N ALA A 36 -7.65 19.12 2.88
CA ALA A 36 -8.03 18.57 4.17
C ALA A 36 -8.75 19.57 5.11
N PRO A 37 -8.29 20.83 5.29
CA PRO A 37 -8.94 21.77 6.22
C PRO A 37 -10.33 22.24 5.77
N THR A 38 -10.67 22.11 4.49
CA THR A 38 -11.96 22.55 3.92
C THR A 38 -12.95 21.40 3.71
N SER A 39 -12.56 20.17 4.06
CA SER A 39 -13.36 18.96 3.84
C SER A 39 -14.29 18.63 5.01
N SER A 40 -15.39 17.95 4.72
CA SER A 40 -16.32 17.39 5.73
C SER A 40 -15.74 16.21 6.51
N ALA A 41 -14.67 15.58 6.01
CA ALA A 41 -13.99 14.45 6.64
C ALA A 41 -12.46 14.67 6.65
N PRO A 42 -11.96 15.69 7.38
CA PRO A 42 -10.56 16.13 7.30
C PRO A 42 -9.57 15.00 7.62
N LEU A 43 -9.92 14.13 8.57
CA LEU A 43 -9.07 13.01 8.99
C LEU A 43 -8.79 12.02 7.85
N GLY A 44 -9.79 11.74 7.01
CA GLY A 44 -9.65 10.87 5.84
C GLY A 44 -8.74 11.47 4.77
N PHE A 45 -8.86 12.78 4.54
CA PHE A 45 -8.00 13.51 3.61
C PHE A 45 -6.54 13.53 4.07
N TYR A 46 -6.29 13.76 5.36
CA TYR A 46 -4.94 13.66 5.92
C TYR A 46 -4.38 12.24 5.83
N ALA A 47 -5.15 11.22 6.22
CA ALA A 47 -4.69 9.84 6.17
C ALA A 47 -4.33 9.40 4.74
N PHE A 48 -5.19 9.70 3.77
CA PHE A 48 -4.95 9.37 2.36
C PHE A 48 -3.78 10.19 1.79
N GLY A 49 -3.69 11.48 2.10
CA GLY A 49 -2.60 12.32 1.64
C GLY A 49 -1.23 11.87 2.18
N VAL A 50 -1.15 11.54 3.47
CA VAL A 50 0.07 10.95 4.08
C VAL A 50 0.40 9.62 3.43
N PHE A 51 -0.60 8.77 3.15
CA PHE A 51 -0.39 7.51 2.45
C PHE A 51 0.21 7.71 1.05
N CYS A 52 -0.29 8.68 0.28
CA CYS A 52 0.29 9.05 -1.01
C CYS A 52 1.75 9.54 -0.90
N LEU A 53 2.07 10.34 0.11
CA LEU A 53 3.44 10.79 0.34
C LEU A 53 4.38 9.64 0.75
N LEU A 54 3.87 8.64 1.49
CA LEU A 54 4.62 7.41 1.77
C LEU A 54 4.91 6.61 0.49
N ILE A 55 3.98 6.57 -0.46
CA ILE A 55 4.22 5.96 -1.78
C ILE A 55 5.32 6.73 -2.52
N THR A 56 5.23 8.07 -2.56
CA THR A 56 6.30 8.91 -3.13
C THR A 56 7.66 8.61 -2.49
N ALA A 57 7.72 8.54 -1.16
CA ALA A 57 8.93 8.18 -0.44
C ALA A 57 9.42 6.76 -0.80
N ALA A 58 8.53 5.78 -0.90
CA ALA A 58 8.90 4.42 -1.32
C ALA A 58 9.39 4.34 -2.77
N CYS A 59 8.95 5.24 -3.65
CA CYS A 59 9.39 5.31 -5.04
C CYS A 59 10.72 6.05 -5.22
N LEU A 60 10.95 7.13 -4.47
CA LEU A 60 12.12 8.01 -4.64
C LEU A 60 13.30 7.64 -3.73
N LEU A 61 13.06 7.08 -2.55
CA LEU A 61 14.12 6.62 -1.66
C LEU A 61 14.75 5.32 -2.17
N THR A 62 16.00 5.09 -1.80
CA THR A 62 16.74 3.86 -2.12
C THR A 62 17.28 3.19 -0.85
N GLY A 63 17.65 1.91 -0.96
CA GLY A 63 18.31 1.17 0.12
C GLY A 63 17.44 0.86 1.33
N ARG A 64 17.97 1.07 2.54
CA ARG A 64 17.30 0.71 3.81
C ARG A 64 16.06 1.55 4.09
N ALA A 65 16.08 2.84 3.72
CA ALA A 65 14.95 3.75 3.95
C ALA A 65 13.73 3.35 3.11
N GLN A 66 13.95 3.00 1.84
CA GLN A 66 12.90 2.45 0.97
C GLN A 66 12.24 1.21 1.57
N GLY A 67 13.06 0.29 2.10
CA GLY A 67 12.57 -0.92 2.77
C GLY A 67 11.73 -0.60 4.02
N ALA A 68 12.16 0.36 4.84
CA ALA A 68 11.41 0.78 6.03
C ALA A 68 10.04 1.38 5.67
N VAL A 69 10.01 2.32 4.72
CA VAL A 69 8.77 2.95 4.24
C VAL A 69 7.83 1.93 3.61
N GLY A 70 8.37 0.99 2.83
CA GLY A 70 7.57 -0.09 2.25
C GLY A 70 6.91 -0.99 3.30
N LYS A 71 7.58 -1.25 4.43
CA LYS A 71 6.97 -2.01 5.55
C LYS A 71 5.85 -1.24 6.21
N VAL A 72 6.02 0.07 6.39
CA VAL A 72 4.96 0.96 6.92
C VAL A 72 3.75 0.96 5.98
N LEU A 73 3.96 1.06 4.66
CA LEU A 73 2.89 0.95 3.67
C LEU A 73 2.19 -0.41 3.74
N GLY A 74 2.94 -1.51 3.81
CA GLY A 74 2.38 -2.86 3.92
C GLY A 74 1.53 -3.05 5.19
N LEU A 75 1.99 -2.54 6.33
CA LEU A 75 1.23 -2.54 7.58
C LEU A 75 -0.01 -1.66 7.50
N ALA A 76 0.09 -0.47 6.89
CA ALA A 76 -1.04 0.42 6.72
C ALA A 76 -2.13 -0.21 5.85
N LEU A 77 -1.76 -0.87 4.75
CA LEU A 77 -2.66 -1.61 3.87
C LEU A 77 -3.30 -2.81 4.57
N PHE A 78 -2.55 -3.54 5.39
CA PHE A 78 -3.09 -4.64 6.17
C PHE A 78 -4.07 -4.13 7.24
N ALA A 79 -3.72 -3.06 7.95
CA ALA A 79 -4.58 -2.47 8.97
C ALA A 79 -5.88 -1.91 8.36
N SER A 80 -5.80 -1.21 7.23
CA SER A 80 -6.99 -0.66 6.56
C SER A 80 -7.91 -1.74 6.00
N SER A 81 -7.35 -2.80 5.39
CA SER A 81 -8.14 -3.93 4.91
C SER A 81 -8.75 -4.76 6.05
N SER A 82 -8.04 -4.92 7.17
CA SER A 82 -8.58 -5.54 8.39
C SER A 82 -9.73 -4.72 8.96
N TRP A 83 -9.55 -3.40 9.06
CA TRP A 83 -10.58 -2.50 9.55
C TRP A 83 -11.83 -2.56 8.68
N TYR A 84 -11.67 -2.48 7.36
CA TYR A 84 -12.78 -2.59 6.41
C TYR A 84 -13.50 -3.94 6.50
N LEU A 85 -12.77 -5.04 6.66
CA LEU A 85 -13.37 -6.36 6.84
C LEU A 85 -14.16 -6.46 8.14
N ILE A 86 -13.62 -5.97 9.26
CA ILE A 86 -14.31 -5.96 10.54
C ILE A 86 -15.61 -5.13 10.44
N ASP A 87 -15.52 -3.94 9.86
CA ASP A 87 -16.68 -3.05 9.66
C ASP A 87 -17.78 -3.72 8.83
N GLN A 88 -17.41 -4.36 7.71
CA GLN A 88 -18.37 -5.07 6.87
C GLN A 88 -18.93 -6.34 7.52
N VAL A 89 -18.16 -7.03 8.38
CA VAL A 89 -18.65 -8.20 9.12
C VAL A 89 -19.63 -7.79 10.22
N MET A 90 -19.42 -6.63 10.86
CA MET A 90 -20.31 -6.16 11.93
C MET A 90 -21.58 -5.48 11.40
N SER A 91 -21.49 -4.78 10.26
CA SER A 91 -22.54 -3.86 9.81
C SER A 91 -22.97 -4.07 8.34
N GLY A 92 -22.26 -4.91 7.59
CA GLY A 92 -22.39 -5.01 6.14
C GLY A 92 -23.25 -6.17 5.64
N PRO A 93 -23.85 -6.04 4.44
CA PRO A 93 -24.53 -7.15 3.77
C PRO A 93 -23.52 -8.21 3.28
N LEU A 94 -23.94 -9.48 3.28
CA LEU A 94 -23.11 -10.62 2.84
C LEU A 94 -22.74 -10.55 1.36
N LEU A 95 -23.63 -10.07 0.51
CA LEU A 95 -23.46 -9.92 -0.94
C LEU A 95 -23.84 -8.50 -1.36
N SER A 96 -22.98 -7.86 -2.15
CA SER A 96 -23.29 -6.56 -2.75
C SER A 96 -24.44 -6.72 -3.76
N GLY A 97 -25.48 -5.88 -3.64
CA GLY A 97 -26.54 -5.78 -4.64
C GLY A 97 -26.07 -5.12 -5.94
N SER A 98 -24.98 -4.34 -5.86
CA SER A 98 -24.38 -3.61 -6.98
C SER A 98 -22.85 -3.61 -6.91
N ARG A 99 -22.15 -3.38 -8.03
CA ARG A 99 -20.68 -3.52 -8.14
C ARG A 99 -19.89 -2.58 -7.19
N SER A 100 -20.52 -1.50 -6.75
CA SER A 100 -19.93 -0.48 -5.87
C SER A 100 -20.43 -0.56 -4.43
N ASP A 101 -21.33 -1.49 -4.11
CA ASP A 101 -21.87 -1.57 -2.75
C ASP A 101 -20.85 -2.24 -1.82
N PRO A 102 -20.72 -1.72 -0.59
CA PRO A 102 -19.91 -2.37 0.43
C PRO A 102 -20.45 -3.77 0.75
N SER A 103 -19.56 -4.78 0.77
CA SER A 103 -19.90 -6.14 1.20
C SER A 103 -18.72 -6.88 1.80
N ILE A 104 -19.06 -7.93 2.56
CA ILE A 104 -18.10 -8.83 3.19
C ILE A 104 -17.19 -9.50 2.14
N VAL A 105 -17.74 -9.87 0.96
CA VAL A 105 -16.95 -10.49 -0.12
C VAL A 105 -15.91 -9.52 -0.67
N ASN A 106 -16.29 -8.26 -0.94
CA ASN A 106 -15.34 -7.26 -1.42
C ASN A 106 -14.24 -6.97 -0.38
N ALA A 107 -14.61 -6.90 0.90
CA ALA A 107 -13.66 -6.73 1.98
C ALA A 107 -12.70 -7.92 2.13
N ALA A 108 -13.19 -9.15 1.97
CA ALA A 108 -12.38 -10.36 1.99
C ALA A 108 -11.40 -10.39 0.81
N MET A 109 -11.82 -9.97 -0.39
CA MET A 109 -10.93 -9.84 -1.54
C MET A 109 -9.85 -8.78 -1.31
N LEU A 110 -10.21 -7.62 -0.74
CA LEU A 110 -9.24 -6.58 -0.39
C LEU A 110 -8.19 -7.09 0.59
N MET A 111 -8.62 -7.79 1.64
CA MET A 111 -7.71 -8.43 2.59
C MET A 111 -6.81 -9.47 1.89
N MET A 112 -7.36 -10.31 1.02
CA MET A 112 -6.60 -11.39 0.38
C MET A 112 -5.57 -10.89 -0.63
N PHE A 113 -5.92 -9.90 -1.45
CA PHE A 113 -5.06 -9.41 -2.54
C PHE A 113 -4.17 -8.23 -2.15
N VAL A 114 -4.53 -7.48 -1.11
CA VAL A 114 -3.79 -6.28 -0.69
C VAL A 114 -3.26 -6.43 0.74
N GLY A 115 -4.12 -6.85 1.68
CA GLY A 115 -3.76 -6.97 3.09
C GLY A 115 -2.68 -8.01 3.36
N LEU A 116 -2.93 -9.28 3.01
CA LEU A 116 -2.00 -10.38 3.27
C LEU A 116 -0.66 -10.21 2.54
N PRO A 117 -0.60 -9.80 1.26
CA PRO A 117 0.67 -9.51 0.60
C PRO A 117 1.41 -8.34 1.25
N GLY A 118 0.69 -7.29 1.67
CA GLY A 118 1.26 -6.15 2.41
C GLY A 118 1.88 -6.56 3.74
N LEU A 119 1.17 -7.40 4.52
CA LEU A 119 1.68 -7.95 5.77
C LEU A 119 2.89 -8.88 5.53
N ALA A 120 2.80 -9.75 4.53
CA ALA A 120 3.90 -10.64 4.16
C ALA A 120 5.16 -9.83 3.79
N PHE A 121 5.00 -8.74 3.03
CA PHE A 121 6.11 -7.83 2.72
C PHE A 121 6.65 -7.13 3.98
N ALA A 122 5.76 -6.67 4.88
CA ALA A 122 6.14 -5.98 6.11
C ALA A 122 6.94 -6.88 7.07
N VAL A 123 6.49 -8.12 7.21
CA VAL A 123 7.03 -9.13 8.15
C VAL A 123 8.23 -9.87 7.57
N ARG A 124 8.33 -10.01 6.24
CA ARG A 124 9.51 -10.61 5.59
C ARG A 124 10.76 -9.85 5.98
N ARG A 125 11.52 -10.44 6.92
CA ARG A 125 12.91 -10.04 7.19
C ARG A 125 13.69 -10.27 5.90
N LYS A 126 14.05 -9.19 5.21
CA LYS A 126 15.18 -9.23 4.29
C LYS A 126 16.37 -9.73 5.12
N ARG A 127 16.76 -11.00 4.95
CA ARG A 127 18.05 -11.50 5.42
C ARG A 127 19.11 -10.81 4.55
N SER A 128 19.32 -9.52 4.77
CA SER A 128 20.58 -8.88 4.40
C SER A 128 21.59 -9.30 5.47
N GLY A 129 21.92 -10.58 5.49
CA GLY A 129 23.14 -11.05 6.11
C GLY A 129 24.27 -10.56 5.23
N HIS A 130 25.16 -9.78 5.83
CA HIS A 130 26.52 -9.65 5.36
C HIS A 130 27.05 -11.03 4.93
N ALA A 131 27.40 -11.15 3.66
CA ALA A 131 28.57 -11.94 3.29
C ALA A 131 29.72 -10.93 3.05
N SER A 132 30.16 -10.30 4.14
CA SER A 132 31.60 -10.15 4.42
C SER A 132 32.04 -11.57 4.80
N GLU A 133 33.05 -12.20 4.22
CA GLU A 133 34.44 -11.88 3.90
C GLU A 133 35.01 -13.18 3.23
N PRO A 134 36.32 -13.33 3.03
CA PRO A 134 37.27 -12.62 2.19
C PRO A 134 37.73 -13.44 0.97
#